data_AF-A0A0L7LYI7-F1
#
_entry.id   AF-A0A0L7LYI7-F1
#
_cell.length_a   1.000
_cell.length_b   1.000
_cell.length_c   1.000
_cell.angle_alpha   90.00
_cell.angle_beta   90.00
_cell.angle_gamma   90.00
#
_symmetry.space_group_name_H-M   'P 1'
#
loop_
_entity.id
_entity.type
_entity.pdbx_description
1 polymer ?
#
loop_
_entity_poly.entity_id
_entity_poly.type
_entity_poly.pdbx_seq_one_letter_code
_entity_poly.pdbx_strand_id
1 'polypeptide(L)'
;GAGGINITGRRQLSSIEEKDKFGNEDFLITKLKYDRYKESEIFRNFFFTNKVTIYLYNWNKVDKFESLKSEKVNQLICLRGSVLRVSPIQLLITNLNFVCDKCKCIIKVEFMDGKFEPPKKCMTNNCDGKQFLPIRESAKSLEYQKIILKENRKIVNNIYETNDTNIKNLTVTLEASKFFVNSCIPGNYVEALGILKVISFNNSHLINGKNSLFNMYIDCLSIFPLSSKNI
;
A
#
# COMPACT_ATOMS: atom_id res chain seq x y z
N GLY A 1 -19.21 21.63 40.58
CA GLY A 1 -18.04 22.45 40.20
C GLY A 1 -16.81 21.60 40.34
N ALA A 2 -16.18 21.26 39.22
CA ALA A 2 -15.01 20.38 39.18
C ALA A 2 -13.74 21.15 39.59
N GLY A 3 -12.98 20.57 40.52
CA GLY A 3 -11.68 21.06 40.95
C GLY A 3 -10.61 20.79 39.90
N GLY A 4 -9.86 21.85 39.53
CA GLY A 4 -8.70 21.78 38.65
C GLY A 4 -7.43 21.46 39.43
N ILE A 5 -6.69 20.46 38.95
CA ILE A 5 -5.29 20.22 39.31
C ILE A 5 -4.50 20.34 38.01
N ASN A 6 -3.83 21.48 37.84
CA ASN A 6 -2.84 21.71 36.79
C ASN A 6 -1.52 21.05 37.23
N ILE A 7 -1.10 20.00 36.53
CA ILE A 7 0.25 19.43 36.64
C ILE A 7 1.02 19.82 35.38
N THR A 8 1.71 20.96 35.44
CA THR A 8 2.72 21.36 34.46
C THR A 8 3.98 20.54 34.67
N GLY A 9 4.05 19.36 34.05
CA GLY A 9 5.25 18.54 33.98
C GLY A 9 5.94 18.69 32.63
N ARG A 10 6.76 19.72 32.46
CA ARG A 10 7.66 19.87 31.31
C ARG A 10 8.76 18.80 31.41
N ARG A 11 8.59 17.66 30.73
CA ARG A 11 9.70 16.75 30.45
C ARG A 11 10.39 17.20 29.18
N GLN A 12 11.49 17.90 29.37
CA GLN A 12 12.49 18.22 28.38
C GLN A 12 13.26 16.92 28.08
N LEU A 13 13.10 16.36 26.87
CA LEU A 13 13.89 15.23 26.40
C LEU A 13 14.29 15.43 24.93
N SER A 14 15.61 15.56 24.74
CA SER A 14 16.44 15.34 23.53
C SER A 14 16.00 15.96 22.19
N SER A 15 16.25 17.26 22.02
CA SER A 15 16.09 18.02 20.75
C SER A 15 17.37 18.11 19.90
N ILE A 16 18.43 17.39 20.28
CA ILE A 16 19.77 17.56 19.70
C ILE A 16 20.11 16.45 18.69
N GLU A 17 19.64 15.21 18.88
CA GLU A 17 19.95 14.09 17.96
C GLU A 17 19.08 14.04 16.69
N GLU A 18 17.88 14.63 16.69
CA GLU A 18 16.99 14.64 15.51
C GLU A 18 17.35 15.72 14.49
N LYS A 19 17.94 16.84 14.94
CA LYS A 19 18.32 17.96 14.05
C LYS A 19 19.53 17.62 13.18
N ASP A 20 20.48 16.85 13.69
CA ASP A 20 21.69 16.47 12.95
C ASP A 20 21.42 15.42 11.87
N LYS A 21 20.41 14.55 12.03
CA LYS A 21 20.01 13.60 10.99
C LYS A 21 19.35 14.29 9.80
N PHE A 22 18.42 15.21 10.06
CA PHE A 22 17.67 15.90 9.00
C PHE A 22 18.59 16.81 8.16
N GLY A 23 19.51 17.54 8.80
CA GLY A 23 20.49 18.37 8.09
C GLY A 23 21.48 17.57 7.23
N ASN A 24 21.80 16.34 7.64
CA ASN A 24 22.70 15.45 6.90
C ASN A 24 21.99 14.79 5.70
N GLU A 25 20.70 14.44 5.84
CA GLU A 25 19.88 13.91 4.73
C GLU A 25 19.70 14.96 3.61
N ASP A 26 19.40 16.22 3.96
CA ASP A 26 19.28 17.31 2.98
C ASP A 26 20.61 17.63 2.29
N PHE A 27 21.72 17.60 3.02
CA PHE A 27 23.06 17.77 2.46
C PHE A 27 23.41 16.63 1.48
N LEU A 28 23.08 15.38 1.82
CA LEU A 28 23.30 14.22 0.96
C LEU A 28 22.44 14.27 -0.29
N ILE A 29 21.14 14.57 -0.19
CA ILE A 29 20.27 14.74 -1.37
C ILE A 29 20.77 15.88 -2.26
N THR A 30 21.23 16.97 -1.66
CA THR A 30 21.82 18.08 -2.42
C THR A 30 23.08 17.62 -3.16
N LYS A 31 23.98 16.89 -2.50
CA LYS A 31 25.20 16.34 -3.13
C LYS A 31 24.87 15.34 -4.25
N LEU A 32 23.88 14.47 -4.05
CA LEU A 32 23.39 13.51 -5.05
C LEU A 32 22.79 14.20 -6.29
N LYS A 33 22.13 15.36 -6.14
CA LYS A 33 21.61 16.14 -7.28
C LYS A 33 22.70 16.68 -8.20
N TYR A 34 23.88 16.98 -7.66
CA TYR A 34 25.02 17.52 -8.42
C TYR A 34 26.01 16.44 -8.87
N ASP A 35 25.91 15.22 -8.34
CA ASP A 35 26.79 14.11 -8.69
C ASP A 35 26.36 13.47 -10.03
N ARG A 36 26.98 13.94 -11.12
CA ARG A 36 26.74 13.42 -12.49
C ARG A 36 27.42 12.08 -12.76
N TYR A 37 28.19 11.53 -11.81
CA TYR A 37 28.98 10.32 -12.02
C TYR A 37 28.36 9.11 -11.29
N LYS A 38 27.88 8.17 -12.09
CA LYS A 38 27.33 6.87 -11.67
C LYS A 38 28.32 6.00 -10.85
N GLU A 39 29.60 6.38 -10.81
CA GLU A 39 30.71 5.66 -10.18
C GLU A 39 31.14 6.19 -8.81
N SER A 40 30.55 7.29 -8.32
CA SER A 40 30.85 7.85 -7.00
C SER A 40 30.59 6.84 -5.88
N GLU A 41 31.61 6.55 -5.07
CA GLU A 41 31.51 5.60 -3.95
C GLU A 41 30.49 6.06 -2.90
N ILE A 42 30.35 7.38 -2.71
CA ILE A 42 29.35 7.99 -1.83
C ILE A 42 27.94 7.72 -2.38
N PHE A 43 27.74 7.91 -3.68
CA PHE A 43 26.47 7.63 -4.36
C PHE A 43 26.12 6.15 -4.21
N ARG A 44 27.05 5.24 -4.54
CA ARG A 44 26.86 3.79 -4.36
C ARG A 44 26.52 3.44 -2.92
N ASN A 45 27.29 3.92 -1.95
CA ASN A 45 27.09 3.60 -0.53
C ASN A 45 25.73 4.10 -0.03
N PHE A 46 25.26 5.28 -0.50
CA PHE A 46 23.93 5.79 -0.19
C PHE A 46 22.83 4.82 -0.65
N PHE A 47 22.85 4.35 -1.90
CA PHE A 47 21.83 3.42 -2.41
C PHE A 47 21.97 2.00 -1.84
N PHE A 48 23.15 1.58 -1.38
CA PHE A 48 23.33 0.29 -0.69
C PHE A 48 22.78 0.30 0.74
N THR A 49 22.78 1.46 1.39
CA THR A 49 22.37 1.59 2.80
C THR A 49 20.97 2.16 2.97
N ASN A 50 20.42 2.84 1.95
CA ASN A 50 19.11 3.47 1.99
C ASN A 50 18.12 2.82 1.03
N LYS A 51 16.89 2.66 1.51
CA LYS A 51 15.76 2.21 0.69
C LYS A 51 15.18 3.41 -0.06
N VAL A 52 15.30 3.39 -1.38
CA VAL A 52 14.64 4.36 -2.26
C VAL A 52 13.31 3.79 -2.75
N THR A 53 12.22 4.54 -2.53
CA THR A 53 10.90 4.19 -3.06
C THR A 53 10.60 5.07 -4.26
N ILE A 54 10.22 4.46 -5.37
CA ILE A 54 9.91 5.14 -6.63
C ILE A 54 8.40 5.18 -6.80
N TYR A 55 7.87 6.37 -7.08
CA TYR A 55 6.47 6.58 -7.40
C TYR A 55 6.35 7.08 -8.83
N LEU A 56 5.47 6.46 -9.61
CA LEU A 56 5.24 6.81 -11.00
C LEU A 56 4.16 7.90 -11.08
N TYR A 57 4.39 8.93 -11.90
CA TYR A 57 3.47 10.04 -12.10
C TYR A 57 3.20 10.27 -13.58
N ASN A 58 2.03 10.81 -13.91
CA ASN A 58 1.61 11.18 -15.28
C ASN A 58 1.68 10.00 -16.26
N TRP A 59 1.01 8.91 -15.90
CA TRP A 59 0.97 7.73 -16.76
C TRP A 59 0.10 8.02 -17.99
N ASN A 60 0.66 7.87 -19.18
CA ASN A 60 0.07 8.35 -20.42
C ASN A 60 -1.14 7.55 -20.93
N LYS A 61 -1.42 6.38 -20.34
CA LYS A 61 -2.51 5.50 -20.77
C LYS A 61 -3.50 5.27 -19.63
N VAL A 62 -4.69 5.87 -19.75
CA VAL A 62 -5.79 5.69 -18.79
C VAL A 62 -6.71 4.56 -19.29
N ASP A 63 -6.90 3.54 -18.47
CA ASP A 63 -7.82 2.44 -18.71
C ASP A 63 -9.27 2.82 -18.36
N LYS A 64 -10.23 2.08 -18.92
CA LYS A 64 -11.66 2.20 -18.55
C LYS A 64 -11.98 1.23 -17.41
N PHE A 65 -12.94 1.57 -16.54
CA PHE A 65 -13.37 0.66 -15.48
C PHE A 65 -13.91 -0.67 -16.03
N GLU A 66 -14.60 -0.63 -17.18
CA GLU A 66 -15.14 -1.81 -17.88
C GLU A 66 -14.05 -2.75 -18.42
N SER A 67 -12.81 -2.27 -18.53
CA SER A 67 -11.68 -3.07 -19.01
C SER A 67 -11.00 -3.89 -17.92
N LEU A 68 -11.40 -3.72 -16.65
CA LEU A 68 -10.89 -4.51 -15.53
C LEU A 68 -11.45 -5.93 -15.60
N LYS A 69 -10.71 -6.79 -16.28
CA LYS A 69 -11.04 -8.20 -16.50
C LYS A 69 -9.85 -9.09 -16.12
N SER A 70 -10.06 -10.41 -16.12
CA SER A 70 -9.03 -11.38 -15.74
C SER A 70 -7.77 -11.28 -16.59
N GLU A 71 -7.87 -10.88 -17.87
CA GLU A 71 -6.68 -10.74 -18.74
C GLU A 71 -5.74 -9.62 -18.28
N LYS A 72 -6.24 -8.67 -17.46
CA LYS A 72 -5.49 -7.53 -16.92
C LYS A 72 -4.84 -7.81 -15.57
N VAL A 73 -5.06 -8.98 -14.96
CA VAL A 73 -4.45 -9.33 -13.68
C VAL A 73 -2.92 -9.30 -13.80
N ASN A 74 -2.26 -8.76 -12.78
CA ASN A 74 -0.82 -8.49 -12.71
C ASN A 74 -0.29 -7.49 -13.75
N GLN A 75 -1.17 -6.76 -14.46
CA GLN A 75 -0.78 -5.65 -15.31
C GLN A 75 -0.89 -4.32 -14.57
N LEU A 76 -0.12 -3.34 -15.06
CA LEU A 76 -0.24 -1.95 -14.64
C LEU A 76 -1.52 -1.35 -15.22
N ILE A 77 -2.33 -0.74 -14.35
CA ILE A 77 -3.62 -0.14 -14.66
C ILE A 77 -3.65 1.28 -14.12
N CYS A 78 -4.12 2.20 -14.95
CA CYS A 78 -4.35 3.59 -14.56
C CYS A 78 -5.83 3.93 -14.69
N LEU A 79 -6.46 4.38 -13.61
CA LEU A 79 -7.86 4.80 -13.60
C LEU A 79 -8.00 6.22 -13.10
N ARG A 80 -9.01 6.92 -13.63
CA ARG A 80 -9.42 8.22 -13.13
C ARG A 80 -10.86 8.16 -12.65
N GLY A 81 -11.10 8.58 -11.42
CA GLY A 81 -12.42 8.45 -10.81
C GLY A 81 -12.58 9.34 -9.58
N SER A 82 -13.81 9.41 -9.09
CA SER A 82 -14.11 10.11 -7.83
C SER A 82 -13.94 9.16 -6.67
N VAL A 83 -13.28 9.60 -5.61
CA VAL A 83 -13.19 8.88 -4.35
C VAL A 83 -14.59 8.80 -3.73
N LEU A 84 -15.15 7.60 -3.64
CA LEU A 84 -16.47 7.38 -3.06
C LEU A 84 -16.41 7.23 -1.54
N ARG A 85 -15.50 6.40 -1.06
CA ARG A 85 -15.28 6.15 0.38
C ARG A 85 -13.83 5.76 0.64
N VAL A 86 -13.38 6.06 1.85
CA VAL A 86 -12.04 5.74 2.35
C VAL A 86 -12.21 4.99 3.67
N SER A 87 -11.55 3.85 3.81
CA SER A 87 -11.58 3.08 5.07
C SER A 87 -10.75 3.78 6.15
N PRO A 88 -10.93 3.40 7.43
CA PRO A 88 -9.90 3.64 8.43
C PRO A 88 -8.55 3.05 7.99
N ILE A 89 -7.46 3.58 8.52
CA ILE A 89 -6.12 3.04 8.32
C ILE A 89 -6.04 1.67 9.02
N GLN A 90 -5.46 0.69 8.34
CA GLN A 90 -5.27 -0.67 8.83
C GLN A 90 -3.77 -1.01 8.79
N LEU A 91 -3.34 -1.93 9.66
CA LEU A 91 -1.96 -2.43 9.69
C LEU A 91 -1.88 -3.77 8.98
N LEU A 92 -0.99 -3.86 8.01
CA LEU A 92 -0.63 -5.09 7.32
C LEU A 92 0.69 -5.61 7.87
N ILE A 93 0.74 -6.82 8.42
CA ILE A 93 2.01 -7.42 8.83
C ILE A 93 2.76 -7.85 7.57
N THR A 94 3.95 -7.29 7.34
CA THR A 94 4.78 -7.58 6.16
C THR A 94 5.93 -8.51 6.48
N ASN A 95 6.36 -8.57 7.74
CA ASN A 95 7.45 -9.44 8.17
C ASN A 95 7.22 -9.97 9.57
N LEU A 96 7.65 -11.20 9.81
CA LEU A 96 7.65 -11.80 11.14
C LEU A 96 8.79 -12.81 11.25
N ASN A 97 9.46 -12.81 12.40
CA ASN A 97 10.44 -13.84 12.71
C ASN A 97 9.77 -15.03 13.40
N PHE A 98 10.30 -16.20 13.13
CA PHE A 98 9.90 -17.44 13.77
C PHE A 98 11.12 -18.10 14.40
N VAL A 99 10.92 -18.79 15.51
CA VAL A 99 11.94 -19.66 16.12
C VAL A 99 11.60 -21.12 15.83
N CYS A 100 12.56 -21.88 15.30
CA CYS A 100 12.42 -23.32 15.18
C CYS A 100 12.43 -23.95 16.58
N ASP A 101 11.41 -24.75 16.91
CA ASP A 101 11.35 -25.31 18.26
C ASP A 101 12.47 -26.34 18.54
N LYS A 102 12.99 -27.01 17.51
CA LYS A 102 14.05 -28.01 17.64
C LYS A 102 15.46 -27.42 17.79
N CYS A 103 15.89 -26.61 16.81
CA CYS A 103 17.27 -26.08 16.79
C CYS A 103 17.39 -24.62 17.26
N LYS A 104 16.27 -23.98 17.62
CA LYS A 104 16.18 -22.59 18.08
C LYS A 104 16.70 -21.53 17.10
N CYS A 105 16.93 -21.91 15.83
CA CYS A 105 17.26 -20.97 14.77
C CYS A 105 16.11 -19.98 14.50
N ILE A 106 16.47 -18.72 14.29
CA ILE A 106 15.53 -17.65 13.92
C ILE A 106 15.40 -17.60 12.40
N ILE A 107 14.17 -17.67 11.92
CA ILE A 107 13.81 -17.63 10.50
C ILE A 107 13.00 -16.36 10.27
N LYS A 108 13.53 -15.46 9.45
CA LYS A 108 12.80 -14.26 9.01
C LYS A 108 11.89 -14.64 7.84
N VAL A 109 10.61 -14.30 7.93
CA VAL A 109 9.64 -14.50 6.86
C VAL A 109 9.07 -13.15 6.44
N GLU A 110 8.94 -12.94 5.13
CA GLU A 110 8.24 -11.81 4.54
C GLU A 110 6.91 -12.31 3.99
N PHE A 111 5.82 -11.61 4.29
CA PHE A 111 4.47 -11.96 3.86
C PHE A 111 4.12 -11.19 2.58
N MET A 112 3.86 -11.94 1.51
CA MET A 112 3.34 -11.36 0.27
C MET A 112 1.87 -10.97 0.47
N ASP A 113 1.53 -9.73 0.13
CA ASP A 113 0.18 -9.16 0.26
C ASP A 113 -0.41 -9.32 1.68
N GLY A 114 0.45 -9.37 2.70
CA GLY A 114 0.08 -9.57 4.10
C GLY A 114 -0.55 -10.91 4.43
N LYS A 115 -0.48 -11.89 3.51
CA LYS A 115 -0.93 -13.25 3.77
C LYS A 115 0.05 -13.94 4.72
N PHE A 116 -0.42 -14.22 5.92
CA PHE A 116 0.37 -14.94 6.91
C PHE A 116 0.64 -16.38 6.44
N GLU A 117 1.91 -16.69 6.18
CA GLU A 117 2.37 -18.04 5.84
C GLU A 117 3.64 -18.36 6.65
N PRO A 118 3.58 -19.26 7.66
CA PRO A 118 4.75 -19.61 8.46
C PRO A 118 5.79 -20.39 7.65
N PRO A 119 7.05 -20.50 8.13
CA PRO A 119 8.08 -21.29 7.46
C PRO A 119 7.62 -22.73 7.22
N LYS A 120 7.89 -23.26 6.02
CA LYS A 120 7.57 -24.66 5.69
C LYS A 120 8.66 -25.64 6.14
N LYS A 121 9.88 -25.16 6.35
CA LYS A 121 11.05 -25.94 6.77
C LYS A 121 12.07 -25.07 7.49
N CYS A 122 12.91 -25.71 8.31
CA CYS A 122 14.04 -25.03 8.92
C CYS A 122 15.10 -24.67 7.86
N MET A 123 15.79 -23.55 8.05
CA MET A 123 16.88 -23.10 7.15
C MET A 123 18.24 -23.66 7.58
N THR A 124 18.36 -24.19 8.80
CA THR A 124 19.61 -24.77 9.32
C THR A 124 19.88 -26.13 8.69
N ASN A 125 21.11 -26.34 8.20
CA ASN A 125 21.56 -27.64 7.70
C ASN A 125 21.38 -28.73 8.76
N ASN A 126 20.90 -29.90 8.35
CA ASN A 126 20.62 -31.05 9.21
C ASN A 126 19.55 -30.84 10.30
N CYS A 127 18.69 -29.82 10.17
CA CYS A 127 17.50 -29.68 11.01
C CYS A 127 16.22 -30.06 10.25
N ASP A 128 15.52 -31.07 10.76
CA ASP A 128 14.21 -31.58 10.30
C ASP A 128 13.02 -30.98 11.08
N GLY A 129 13.25 -29.89 11.83
CA GLY A 129 12.21 -29.24 12.62
C GLY A 129 11.03 -28.78 11.76
N LYS A 130 9.80 -29.08 12.22
CA LYS A 130 8.52 -28.74 11.55
C LYS A 130 7.66 -27.75 12.32
N GLN A 131 8.01 -27.45 13.56
CA GLN A 131 7.30 -26.50 14.41
C GLN A 131 8.09 -25.19 14.50
N PHE A 132 7.39 -24.09 14.24
CA PHE A 132 7.94 -22.74 14.19
C PHE A 132 7.05 -21.81 15.01
N LEU A 133 7.59 -21.25 16.09
CA LEU A 133 6.85 -20.36 16.97
C LEU A 133 7.07 -18.91 16.52
N PRO A 134 6.00 -18.11 16.31
CA PRO A 134 6.14 -16.71 15.93
C PRO A 134 6.70 -15.86 17.08
N ILE A 135 7.68 -15.01 16.78
CA ILE A 135 8.19 -13.99 17.70
C ILE A 135 7.39 -12.71 17.44
N ARG A 136 6.29 -12.50 18.16
CA ARG A 136 5.31 -11.45 17.85
C ARG A 136 5.90 -10.04 17.92
N GLU A 137 6.87 -9.84 18.80
CA GLU A 137 7.59 -8.58 19.02
C GLU A 137 8.46 -8.19 17.83
N SER A 138 8.80 -9.15 16.97
CA SER A 138 9.57 -8.90 15.74
C SER A 138 8.72 -8.41 14.56
N ALA A 139 7.39 -8.38 14.70
CA ALA A 139 6.48 -8.05 13.62
C ALA A 139 6.82 -6.67 13.04
N LYS A 140 6.96 -6.62 11.72
CA LYS A 140 6.96 -5.36 10.98
C LYS A 140 5.63 -5.21 10.28
N SER A 141 5.04 -4.03 10.42
CA SER A 141 3.78 -3.67 9.80
C SER A 141 3.96 -2.51 8.83
N LEU A 142 3.02 -2.43 7.91
CA LEU A 142 2.83 -1.32 6.99
C LEU A 142 1.41 -0.80 7.16
N GLU A 143 1.26 0.51 7.20
CA GLU A 143 -0.05 1.15 7.12
C GLU A 143 -0.61 1.03 5.71
N TYR A 144 -1.87 0.61 5.61
CA TYR A 144 -2.61 0.60 4.36
C TYR A 144 -4.04 1.09 4.57
N GLN A 145 -4.65 1.51 3.47
CA GLN A 145 -6.00 2.05 3.46
C GLN A 145 -6.74 1.60 2.20
N LYS A 146 -7.99 1.19 2.35
CA LYS A 146 -8.85 0.84 1.23
C LYS A 146 -9.60 2.07 0.76
N ILE A 147 -9.48 2.38 -0.52
CA ILE A 147 -10.13 3.54 -1.15
C ILE A 147 -11.02 2.99 -2.25
N ILE A 148 -12.27 3.43 -2.29
CA ILE A 148 -13.22 2.94 -3.28
C ILE A 148 -13.37 4.04 -4.31
N LEU A 149 -12.84 3.77 -5.49
CA LEU A 149 -12.85 4.68 -6.61
C LEU A 149 -14.09 4.39 -7.45
N LYS A 150 -14.85 5.44 -7.77
CA LYS A 150 -16.05 5.39 -8.59
C LYS A 150 -15.78 5.98 -9.97
N GLU A 151 -16.25 5.29 -11.00
CA GLU A 151 -16.25 5.78 -12.36
C GLU A 151 -17.11 7.05 -12.48
N ASN A 152 -16.58 8.07 -13.16
CA ASN A 152 -17.34 9.26 -13.54
C ASN A 152 -17.78 9.12 -15.00
N ARG A 153 -18.99 8.61 -15.22
CA ARG A 153 -19.60 8.60 -16.55
C ARG A 153 -20.13 9.99 -16.86
N LYS A 154 -19.76 10.55 -18.03
CA LYS A 154 -20.51 11.67 -18.60
C LYS A 154 -21.88 11.12 -19.00
N ILE A 155 -22.95 11.58 -18.34
CA ILE A 155 -24.31 11.30 -18.82
C ILE A 155 -24.44 12.08 -20.12
N VAL A 156 -24.28 11.40 -21.25
CA VAL A 156 -24.65 11.97 -22.54
C VAL A 156 -26.18 11.91 -22.54
N ASN A 157 -26.83 13.04 -22.30
CA ASN A 157 -28.28 13.17 -22.39
C ASN A 157 -28.71 12.96 -23.84
N ASN A 158 -28.85 11.70 -24.27
CA ASN A 158 -29.70 11.39 -25.41
C ASN A 158 -31.15 11.49 -24.91
N ILE A 159 -31.76 12.65 -25.17
CA ILE A 159 -33.11 13.06 -24.75
C ILE A 159 -34.23 12.11 -25.29
N TYR A 160 -33.88 11.07 -26.06
CA TYR A 160 -34.82 10.16 -26.70
C TYR A 160 -34.86 8.74 -26.14
N GLU A 161 -34.07 8.38 -25.11
CA GLU A 161 -34.16 7.06 -24.48
C GLU A 161 -34.95 7.12 -23.17
N THR A 162 -36.27 7.08 -23.31
CA THR A 162 -37.15 6.62 -22.24
C THR A 162 -36.95 5.11 -22.07
N ASN A 163 -36.08 4.71 -21.14
CA ASN A 163 -36.22 3.55 -20.22
C ASN A 163 -34.85 3.24 -19.57
N ASP A 164 -34.83 3.15 -18.24
CA ASP A 164 -33.73 2.71 -17.37
C ASP A 164 -32.55 3.69 -17.10
N THR A 165 -32.83 4.78 -16.39
CA THR A 165 -31.85 5.71 -15.80
C THR A 165 -31.02 5.11 -14.64
N ASN A 166 -30.95 3.78 -14.50
CA ASN A 166 -30.25 3.10 -13.41
C ASN A 166 -28.91 2.47 -13.85
N ILE A 167 -28.19 3.13 -14.76
CA ILE A 167 -26.84 2.72 -15.14
C ILE A 167 -25.91 2.91 -13.93
N LYS A 168 -25.67 1.81 -13.22
CA LYS A 168 -24.81 1.80 -12.04
C LYS A 168 -23.37 2.09 -12.44
N ASN A 169 -22.82 3.19 -11.95
CA ASN A 169 -21.40 3.50 -12.11
C ASN A 169 -20.54 2.38 -11.52
N LEU A 170 -19.51 1.98 -12.25
CA LEU A 170 -18.58 0.96 -11.77
C LEU A 170 -17.72 1.49 -10.64
N THR A 171 -17.31 0.59 -9.75
CA THR A 171 -16.44 0.89 -8.61
C THR A 171 -15.32 -0.11 -8.54
N VAL A 172 -14.13 0.34 -8.14
CA VAL A 172 -12.98 -0.53 -7.87
C VAL A 172 -12.41 -0.22 -6.49
N THR A 173 -11.88 -1.24 -5.82
CA THR A 173 -11.11 -1.05 -4.58
C THR A 173 -9.66 -0.79 -4.93
N LEU A 174 -9.12 0.29 -4.39
CA LEU A 174 -7.71 0.62 -4.37
C LEU A 174 -7.16 0.27 -2.98
N GLU A 175 -5.97 -0.31 -2.92
CA GLU A 175 -5.20 -0.48 -1.69
C GLU A 175 -4.02 0.49 -1.73
N ALA A 176 -4.10 1.55 -0.94
CA ALA A 176 -3.04 2.56 -0.81
C ALA A 176 -2.17 2.23 0.40
N SER A 177 -0.86 2.41 0.28
CA SER A 177 0.08 2.19 1.37
C SER A 177 1.19 3.24 1.39
N LYS A 178 1.95 3.30 2.50
CA LYS A 178 3.07 4.23 2.69
C LYS A 178 2.61 5.68 2.48
N PHE A 179 3.27 6.41 1.59
CA PHE A 179 3.02 7.81 1.27
C PHE A 179 1.58 8.13 0.86
N PHE A 180 0.83 7.18 0.30
CA PHE A 180 -0.54 7.42 -0.17
C PHE A 180 -1.62 7.12 0.87
N VAL A 181 -1.25 6.66 2.06
CA VAL A 181 -2.20 6.58 3.19
C VAL A 181 -2.66 8.00 3.54
N ASN A 182 -3.96 8.18 3.79
CA ASN A 182 -4.56 9.48 4.11
C ASN A 182 -4.43 10.55 3.00
N SER A 183 -4.09 10.16 1.76
CA SER A 183 -3.93 11.09 0.63
C SER A 183 -5.24 11.47 -0.06
N CYS A 184 -6.34 10.75 0.23
CA CYS A 184 -7.60 10.88 -0.47
C CYS A 184 -8.75 11.26 0.46
N ILE A 185 -9.60 12.17 0.00
CA ILE A 185 -10.83 12.58 0.67
C ILE A 185 -12.02 12.22 -0.23
N PRO A 186 -13.13 11.68 0.31
CA PRO A 186 -14.36 11.48 -0.46
C PRO A 186 -14.75 12.71 -1.27
N GLY A 187 -15.12 12.50 -2.53
CA GLY A 187 -15.44 13.53 -3.51
C GLY A 187 -14.25 14.02 -4.34
N ASN A 188 -13.00 13.76 -3.95
CA ASN A 188 -11.84 14.12 -4.78
C ASN A 188 -11.83 13.32 -6.09
N TYR A 189 -11.49 13.99 -7.20
CA TYR A 189 -11.18 13.34 -8.46
C TYR A 189 -9.69 13.04 -8.52
N VAL A 190 -9.33 11.77 -8.71
CA VAL A 190 -7.93 11.31 -8.63
C VAL A 190 -7.57 10.45 -9.83
N GLU A 191 -6.28 10.45 -10.17
CA GLU A 191 -5.63 9.44 -10.99
C GLU A 191 -4.97 8.42 -10.05
N ALA A 192 -5.35 7.15 -10.19
CA ALA A 192 -4.76 6.04 -9.44
C ALA A 192 -4.07 5.09 -10.41
N LEU A 193 -2.78 4.84 -10.17
CA LEU A 193 -1.96 3.92 -10.92
C LEU A 193 -1.55 2.76 -10.01
N GLY A 194 -1.71 1.52 -10.48
CA GLY A 194 -1.34 0.36 -9.68
C GLY A 194 -1.42 -0.94 -10.44
N ILE A 195 -1.15 -2.04 -9.74
CA ILE A 195 -1.20 -3.39 -10.30
C ILE A 195 -2.57 -4.00 -9.98
N LEU A 196 -3.27 -4.50 -11.00
CA LEU A 196 -4.52 -5.22 -10.79
C LEU A 196 -4.26 -6.57 -10.14
N LYS A 197 -4.74 -6.77 -8.92
CA LYS A 197 -4.65 -8.02 -8.17
C LYS A 197 -6.04 -8.61 -7.96
N VAL A 198 -6.04 -9.90 -7.63
CA VAL A 198 -7.25 -10.65 -7.28
C VAL A 198 -7.07 -11.27 -5.91
N ILE A 199 -8.10 -11.15 -5.08
CA ILE A 199 -8.20 -11.90 -3.83
C ILE A 199 -9.33 -12.92 -3.93
N SER A 200 -9.06 -14.15 -3.52
CA SER A 200 -10.09 -15.18 -3.44
C SER A 200 -11.09 -14.79 -2.37
N PHE A 201 -12.38 -14.85 -2.70
CA PHE A 201 -13.43 -14.61 -1.72
C PHE A 201 -13.59 -15.86 -0.85
N ASN A 202 -12.91 -15.93 0.29
CA ASN A 202 -13.09 -17.04 1.23
C ASN A 202 -14.46 -16.93 1.92
N ASN A 203 -15.47 -17.58 1.36
CA ASN A 203 -16.70 -17.87 2.08
C ASN A 203 -16.38 -18.93 3.16
N SER A 204 -16.40 -18.52 4.43
CA SER A 204 -16.18 -19.40 5.59
C SER A 204 -17.21 -20.53 5.73
N HIS A 205 -18.25 -20.55 4.89
CA HIS A 205 -19.27 -21.60 4.86
C HIS A 205 -18.95 -22.79 3.94
N LEU A 206 -17.91 -22.72 3.10
CA LEU A 206 -17.52 -23.82 2.22
C LEU A 206 -16.24 -24.49 2.72
N ILE A 207 -16.42 -25.45 3.62
CA ILE A 207 -15.41 -26.44 3.98
C ILE A 207 -15.17 -27.27 2.70
N ASN A 208 -14.06 -27.04 1.98
CA ASN A 208 -13.62 -27.73 0.74
C ASN A 208 -14.11 -27.21 -0.64
N GLY A 209 -14.75 -26.05 -0.75
CA GLY A 209 -15.08 -25.47 -2.06
C GLY A 209 -13.96 -24.59 -2.62
N LYS A 210 -13.42 -24.87 -3.82
CA LYS A 210 -12.62 -23.88 -4.56
C LYS A 210 -13.53 -22.69 -4.91
N ASN A 211 -13.28 -21.51 -4.34
CA ASN A 211 -14.05 -20.31 -4.66
C ASN A 211 -13.81 -19.91 -6.12
N SER A 212 -14.86 -19.89 -6.93
CA SER A 212 -14.82 -19.46 -8.34
C SER A 212 -14.93 -17.94 -8.51
N LEU A 213 -15.31 -17.23 -7.44
CA LEU A 213 -15.45 -15.78 -7.42
C LEU A 213 -14.20 -15.13 -6.81
N PHE A 214 -13.59 -14.23 -7.57
CA PHE A 214 -12.44 -13.44 -7.17
C PHE A 214 -12.82 -11.96 -7.18
N ASN A 215 -12.46 -11.25 -6.11
CA ASN A 215 -12.60 -9.81 -6.07
C ASN A 215 -11.32 -9.17 -6.63
N MET A 216 -11.47 -8.31 -7.62
CA MET A 216 -10.36 -7.52 -8.16
C MET A 216 -10.16 -6.25 -7.33
N TYR A 217 -8.90 -5.89 -7.12
CA TYR A 217 -8.49 -4.64 -6.49
C TYR A 217 -7.20 -4.14 -7.15
N ILE A 218 -6.90 -2.86 -7.00
CA ILE A 218 -5.66 -2.26 -7.50
C ILE A 218 -4.75 -2.02 -6.31
N ASP A 219 -3.60 -2.68 -6.30
CA ASP A 219 -2.50 -2.36 -5.39
C ASP A 219 -1.81 -1.10 -5.90
N CYS A 220 -2.05 0.02 -5.23
CA CYS A 220 -1.67 1.33 -5.73
C CYS A 220 -0.17 1.59 -5.62
N LEU A 221 0.43 1.88 -6.76
CA LEU A 221 1.78 2.43 -6.85
C LEU A 221 1.75 3.93 -6.63
N SER A 222 0.72 4.62 -7.13
CA SER A 222 0.55 6.05 -6.90
C SER A 222 -0.89 6.53 -7.03
N ILE A 223 -1.21 7.59 -6.30
CA ILE A 223 -2.51 8.26 -6.33
C ILE A 223 -2.27 9.77 -6.30
N PHE A 224 -2.79 10.48 -7.30
CA PHE A 224 -2.63 11.92 -7.39
C PHE A 224 -3.96 12.63 -7.65
N PRO A 225 -4.24 13.73 -6.95
CA PRO A 225 -5.42 14.54 -7.22
C PRO A 225 -5.31 15.15 -8.62
N LEU A 226 -6.40 15.10 -9.36
CA LEU A 226 -6.56 15.81 -10.62
C LEU A 226 -7.34 17.08 -10.35
N SER A 227 -6.77 18.22 -10.76
CA SER A 227 -7.48 19.50 -10.70
C SER A 227 -8.71 19.45 -11.58
N SER A 228 -9.85 19.88 -11.05
CA SER A 228 -11.13 20.00 -11.74
C SER A 228 -11.15 21.07 -12.83
N LYS A 229 -10.01 21.73 -13.13
CA LYS A 229 -9.96 22.85 -14.06
C LYS A 229 -10.25 22.50 -15.52
N ASN A 230 -10.32 21.23 -15.93
CA ASN A 230 -10.70 20.85 -17.31
C ASN A 230 -11.36 19.46 -17.36
N ILE A 231 -12.67 19.36 -17.06
CA ILE A 231 -13.50 18.19 -17.37
C ILE A 231 -14.64 18.60 -18.30
#